data_AF-A0A2H9MF59-F1
#
_entry.id   AF-A0A2H9MF59-F1
#
_cell.length_a   1.000
_cell.length_b   1.000
_cell.length_c   1.000
_cell.angle_alpha   90.00
_cell.angle_beta   90.00
_cell.angle_gamma   90.00
#
_symmetry.space_group_name_H-M   'P 1'
#
loop_
_entity.id
_entity.type
_entity.pdbx_description
1 polymer ?
#
loop_
_entity_poly.entity_id
_entity_poly.type
_entity_poly.pdbx_seq_one_letter_code
_entity_poly.pdbx_strand_id
1 'polypeptide(L)'
;MEELKCVCGKTAKRVNDIKYKGLKFNGWRCKCGQEMVDPYQANLYLKFEKLKKEGKTSVRARRVGNTLVVSIPKILRTLFGIKEGADLDFKLDKKGIIIECD
;
A
#
# COMPACT_ATOMS: atom_id res chain seq x y z
N MET A 1 19.37 -6.67 7.91
CA MET A 1 18.21 -5.81 8.29
C MET A 1 18.66 -4.38 8.07
N GLU A 2 17.90 -3.58 7.31
CA GLU A 2 18.26 -2.17 7.08
C GLU A 2 17.96 -1.35 8.35
N GLU A 3 19.03 -1.06 9.09
CA GLU A 3 19.01 -0.26 10.31
C GLU A 3 19.15 1.22 9.97
N LEU A 4 18.18 2.05 10.37
CA LEU A 4 18.19 3.48 10.09
C LEU A 4 18.59 4.26 11.36
N LYS A 5 19.53 5.19 11.25
CA LYS A 5 19.89 6.07 12.38
C LYS A 5 18.78 7.10 12.61
N CYS A 6 18.30 7.16 13.85
CA CYS A 6 17.35 8.17 14.29
C CYS A 6 18.07 9.48 14.66
N VAL A 7 17.33 10.59 14.68
CA VAL A 7 17.84 11.92 15.08
C VAL A 7 18.36 11.91 16.52
N CYS A 8 17.81 11.06 17.40
CA CYS A 8 18.30 10.88 18.77
C CYS A 8 19.60 10.06 18.87
N GLY A 9 20.22 9.69 17.75
CA GLY A 9 21.46 8.90 17.68
C GLY A 9 21.29 7.39 17.84
N LYS A 10 20.09 6.90 18.21
CA LYS A 10 19.79 5.47 18.35
C LYS A 10 19.35 4.84 17.03
N THR A 11 19.47 3.52 16.94
CA THR A 11 18.99 2.75 15.79
C THR A 11 17.48 2.58 15.83
N ALA A 12 16.81 2.92 14.72
CA ALA A 12 15.40 2.67 14.52
C ALA A 12 15.19 1.27 13.92
N LYS A 13 14.20 0.54 14.45
CA LYS A 13 13.87 -0.81 14.01
C LYS A 13 12.79 -0.77 12.95
N ARG A 14 12.84 -1.70 12.00
CA ARG A 14 11.83 -1.80 10.95
C ARG A 14 10.49 -2.25 11.54
N VAL A 15 9.42 -1.61 11.09
CA VAL A 15 8.02 -1.86 11.47
C VAL A 15 7.13 -1.76 10.23
N ASN A 16 5.94 -2.35 10.28
CA ASN A 16 4.97 -2.42 9.17
C ASN A 16 3.61 -1.79 9.50
N ASP A 17 3.52 -1.05 10.61
CA ASP A 17 2.27 -0.55 11.18
C ASP A 17 2.25 0.98 11.32
N ILE A 18 3.17 1.70 10.66
CA ILE A 18 3.21 3.16 10.74
C ILE A 18 1.97 3.72 10.04
N LYS A 19 1.13 4.44 10.79
CA LYS A 19 -0.07 5.07 10.25
C LYS A 19 0.29 6.32 9.48
N TYR A 20 0.14 6.28 8.17
CA TYR A 20 0.35 7.44 7.30
C TYR A 20 -0.86 7.65 6.39
N LYS A 21 -1.50 8.83 6.49
CA LYS A 21 -2.67 9.21 5.69
C LYS A 21 -3.81 8.18 5.70
N GLY A 22 -3.99 7.49 6.83
CA GLY A 22 -5.05 6.48 7.02
C GLY A 22 -4.68 5.07 6.57
N LEU A 23 -3.46 4.84 6.07
CA LEU A 23 -2.95 3.53 5.66
C LEU A 23 -1.80 3.07 6.57
N LYS A 24 -1.52 1.77 6.59
CA LYS A 24 -0.39 1.17 7.31
C LYS A 24 0.79 1.00 6.37
N PHE A 25 1.89 1.69 6.63
CA PHE A 25 3.09 1.65 5.82
C PHE A 25 4.23 0.99 6.58
N ASN A 26 5.15 0.44 5.79
CA ASN A 26 6.46 0.06 6.27
C ASN A 26 7.27 1.30 6.64
N GLY A 27 8.21 1.12 7.56
CA GLY A 27 9.16 2.16 7.92
C GLY A 27 9.96 1.76 9.15
N TRP A 28 10.39 2.75 9.92
CA TRP A 28 11.23 2.55 11.10
C TRP A 28 10.67 3.28 12.32
N ARG A 29 10.66 2.59 13.46
CA ARG A 29 10.30 3.16 14.76
C ARG A 29 11.50 3.09 15.69
N CYS A 30 11.88 4.25 16.23
CA CYS A 30 12.93 4.35 17.24
C CYS A 30 12.34 4.21 18.65
N LYS A 31 13.15 3.74 19.60
CA LYS A 31 12.77 3.70 21.03
C LYS A 31 12.47 5.08 21.62
N CYS A 32 12.91 6.17 21.00
CA CYS A 32 12.55 7.54 21.43
C CYS A 32 11.13 7.95 21.03
N GLY A 33 10.39 7.12 20.28
CA GLY A 33 9.05 7.41 19.80
C GLY A 33 9.00 8.01 18.39
N GLN A 34 10.14 8.33 17.78
CA GLN A 34 10.17 8.84 16.41
C GLN A 34 9.86 7.73 15.39
N GLU A 35 8.89 8.01 14.51
CA GLU A 35 8.49 7.14 13.41
C GLU A 35 8.90 7.76 12.07
N MET A 36 9.38 6.92 11.17
CA MET A 36 9.86 7.31 9.85
C MET A 36 9.22 6.38 8.83
N VAL A 37 8.37 6.93 7.97
CA VAL A 37 7.71 6.18 6.90
C VAL A 37 8.72 5.82 5.83
N ASP A 38 8.60 4.63 5.26
CA ASP A 38 9.38 4.22 4.09
C ASP A 38 9.18 5.23 2.94
N PRO A 39 10.25 5.92 2.50
CA PRO A 39 10.13 6.99 1.52
C PRO A 39 9.66 6.48 0.15
N TYR A 40 9.94 5.21 -0.16
CA TYR A 40 9.47 4.60 -1.40
C TYR A 40 7.95 4.39 -1.37
N GLN A 41 7.41 3.83 -0.28
CA GLN A 41 5.95 3.71 -0.12
C GLN A 41 5.26 5.07 -0.06
N ALA A 42 5.82 6.04 0.66
CA ALA A 42 5.32 7.41 0.69
C ALA A 42 5.22 8.03 -0.71
N ASN A 43 6.26 7.87 -1.54
CA ASN A 43 6.27 8.38 -2.91
C ASN A 43 5.25 7.67 -3.81
N LEU A 44 5.08 6.34 -3.69
CA LEU A 44 4.06 5.60 -4.43
C LEU A 44 2.66 6.08 -4.07
N TYR A 45 2.38 6.31 -2.78
CA TYR A 45 1.11 6.87 -2.34
C TYR A 45 0.83 8.25 -2.94
N LEU A 46 1.83 9.15 -2.91
CA LEU A 46 1.68 10.48 -3.51
C LEU A 46 1.39 10.42 -5.01
N LYS A 47 2.05 9.51 -5.73
CA LYS A 47 1.77 9.26 -7.16
C LYS A 47 0.35 8.73 -7.37
N PHE A 48 -0.12 7.82 -6.53
CA PHE A 48 -1.48 7.29 -6.60
C PHE A 48 -2.52 8.40 -6.34
N GLU A 49 -2.33 9.22 -5.31
CA GLU A 49 -3.21 10.36 -5.01
C GLU A 49 -3.27 11.37 -6.16
N LYS A 50 -2.14 11.61 -6.85
CA LYS A 50 -2.12 12.44 -8.06
C LYS A 50 -2.97 11.81 -9.17
N LEU A 51 -2.79 10.52 -9.46
CA LEU A 51 -3.60 9.81 -10.47
C LEU A 51 -5.10 9.82 -10.12
N LYS A 52 -5.43 9.70 -8.83
CA LYS A 52 -6.80 9.77 -8.33
C LYS A 52 -7.43 11.13 -8.61
N LYS A 53 -6.71 12.22 -8.31
CA LYS A 53 -7.15 13.59 -8.62
C LYS A 53 -7.32 13.84 -10.12
N GLU A 54 -6.49 13.20 -10.95
CA GLU A 54 -6.60 13.25 -12.42
C GLU A 54 -7.68 12.33 -12.99
N GLY A 55 -8.44 11.60 -12.16
CA GLY A 55 -9.47 10.66 -12.62
C GLY A 55 -8.92 9.38 -13.27
N LYS A 56 -7.62 9.12 -13.18
CA LYS A 56 -6.93 7.99 -13.85
C LYS A 56 -6.84 6.73 -13.01
N THR A 57 -7.80 6.52 -12.12
CA THR A 57 -7.87 5.33 -11.23
C THR A 57 -8.94 4.32 -11.64
N SER A 58 -9.73 4.63 -12.68
CA SER A 58 -10.70 3.70 -13.24
C SER A 58 -10.02 2.55 -13.98
N VAL A 59 -10.43 1.32 -13.68
CA VAL A 59 -10.04 0.11 -14.41
C VAL A 59 -11.23 -0.44 -15.20
N ARG A 60 -10.98 -1.00 -16.38
CA ARG A 60 -12.01 -1.65 -17.18
C ARG A 60 -12.00 -3.15 -16.90
N ALA A 61 -13.15 -3.70 -16.53
CA ALA A 61 -13.33 -5.14 -16.46
C ALA A 61 -13.31 -5.74 -17.87
N ARG A 62 -12.63 -6.87 -18.04
CA ARG A 62 -12.59 -7.64 -19.28
C ARG A 62 -13.11 -9.05 -19.04
N ARG A 63 -13.71 -9.64 -20.07
CA ARG A 63 -14.15 -11.04 -20.03
C ARG A 63 -12.96 -11.97 -20.27
N VAL A 64 -12.80 -12.97 -19.42
CA VAL A 64 -11.85 -14.08 -19.60
C VAL A 64 -12.63 -15.38 -19.37
N GLY A 65 -12.90 -16.10 -20.46
CA GLY A 65 -13.82 -17.24 -20.43
C GLY A 65 -15.21 -16.83 -19.93
N ASN A 66 -15.62 -17.43 -18.80
CA ASN A 66 -16.90 -17.13 -18.13
C ASN A 66 -16.78 -16.16 -16.95
N THR A 67 -15.63 -15.51 -16.79
CA THR A 67 -15.36 -14.61 -15.66
C THR A 67 -15.10 -13.17 -16.12
N LEU A 68 -15.32 -12.21 -15.22
CA LEU A 68 -14.86 -10.83 -15.38
C LEU A 68 -13.59 -10.64 -14.56
N VAL A 69 -12.58 -10.04 -15.19
CA VAL A 69 -11.28 -9.77 -14.59
C VAL A 69 -11.00 -8.28 -14.65
N VAL A 70 -10.56 -7.72 -13.52
CA VAL A 70 -10.00 -6.37 -13.43
C VAL A 70 -8.51 -6.47 -13.15
N SER A 71 -7.71 -5.65 -13.83
CA SER A 71 -6.28 -5.58 -13.57
C SER A 71 -6.01 -4.67 -12.39
N ILE A 72 -5.22 -5.15 -11.41
CA ILE A 72 -4.72 -4.31 -10.32
C ILE A 72 -3.56 -3.46 -10.87
N PRO A 73 -3.66 -2.11 -10.82
CA PRO A 73 -2.58 -1.24 -11.27
C PRO A 73 -1.26 -1.54 -10.55
N LYS A 74 -0.14 -1.52 -11.29
CA LYS A 74 1.21 -1.81 -10.77
C LYS A 74 1.53 -1.01 -9.51
N ILE A 75 1.09 0.25 -9.43
CA ILE A 75 1.31 1.12 -8.27
C ILE A 75 0.66 0.57 -6.99
N LEU A 76 -0.56 0.05 -7.08
CA LEU A 76 -1.26 -0.57 -5.94
C LEU A 76 -0.63 -1.92 -5.61
N ARG A 77 -0.30 -2.71 -6.64
CA ARG A 77 0.42 -3.97 -6.48
C ARG A 77 1.71 -3.79 -5.70
N THR A 78 2.49 -2.75 -6.02
CA THR A 78 3.74 -2.46 -5.32
C THR A 78 3.53 -1.85 -3.95
N LEU A 79 2.57 -0.94 -3.78
CA LEU A 79 2.29 -0.29 -2.50
C LEU A 79 1.86 -1.31 -1.44
N PHE A 80 1.00 -2.25 -1.82
CA PHE A 80 0.45 -3.29 -0.95
C PHE A 80 1.20 -4.62 -1.03
N GLY A 81 2.30 -4.71 -1.81
CA GLY A 81 3.10 -5.92 -1.91
C GLY A 81 2.39 -7.14 -2.51
N ILE A 82 1.31 -6.94 -3.26
CA ILE A 82 0.52 -8.01 -3.88
C ILE A 82 1.40 -8.74 -4.92
N LYS A 83 1.60 -10.04 -4.76
CA LYS A 83 2.39 -10.85 -5.69
C LYS A 83 1.50 -11.65 -6.63
N GLU A 84 2.10 -12.17 -7.70
CA GLU A 84 1.41 -13.16 -8.53
C GLU A 84 1.13 -14.41 -7.70
N GLY A 85 -0.09 -14.95 -7.83
CA GLY A 85 -0.56 -16.07 -7.01
C GLY A 85 -0.92 -15.71 -5.56
N ALA A 86 -0.95 -14.43 -5.19
CA ALA A 86 -1.45 -14.02 -3.88
C ALA A 86 -2.97 -14.22 -3.78
N ASP A 87 -3.42 -14.79 -2.67
CA ASP A 87 -4.82 -14.84 -2.30
C ASP A 87 -5.32 -13.44 -1.91
N LEU A 88 -6.50 -13.09 -2.39
CA LEU A 88 -7.17 -11.82 -2.12
C LEU A 88 -8.61 -12.10 -1.73
N ASP A 89 -9.07 -11.43 -0.69
CA ASP A 89 -10.43 -11.61 -0.20
C ASP A 89 -11.38 -10.54 -0.73
N PHE A 90 -12.58 -10.95 -1.06
CA PHE A 90 -13.68 -10.04 -1.38
C PHE A 90 -14.52 -9.80 -0.15
N LYS A 91 -14.73 -8.52 0.19
CA LYS A 91 -15.72 -8.09 1.17
C LYS A 91 -16.81 -7.29 0.49
N LEU A 92 -18.03 -7.38 1.04
CA LEU A 92 -19.14 -6.54 0.64
C LEU A 92 -19.23 -5.34 1.56
N ASP A 93 -19.38 -4.17 0.97
CA ASP A 93 -19.71 -2.92 1.66
C ASP A 93 -20.99 -2.32 1.05
N LYS A 94 -21.60 -1.35 1.73
CA LYS A 94 -22.85 -0.68 1.33
C LYS A 94 -22.82 -0.11 -0.09
N LYS A 95 -21.61 0.16 -0.62
CA LYS A 95 -21.39 0.77 -1.94
C LYS A 95 -20.79 -0.18 -2.97
N GLY A 96 -20.52 -1.44 -2.63
CA GLY A 96 -20.00 -2.42 -3.58
C GLY A 96 -19.03 -3.43 -2.98
N ILE A 97 -18.00 -3.78 -3.76
CA ILE A 97 -17.05 -4.84 -3.45
C ILE A 97 -15.71 -4.21 -3.05
N ILE A 98 -15.14 -4.66 -1.94
CA ILE A 98 -13.80 -4.33 -1.46
C ILE A 98 -12.92 -5.55 -1.70
N ILE A 99 -11.69 -5.31 -2.19
CA ILE A 99 -10.65 -6.32 -2.28
C ILE A 99 -9.66 -6.04 -1.16
N GLU A 100 -9.44 -7.02 -0.30
CA GLU A 100 -8.44 -6.97 0.76
C GLU A 100 -7.26 -7.89 0.42
N CYS A 101 -6.09 -7.47 0.89
CA CYS A 101 -4.84 -8.22 0.80
C CYS A 101 -4.25 -8.29 2.22
N ASP A 102 -3.88 -9.50 2.66
CA ASP A 102 -3.17 -9.74 3.93
C ASP A 102 -1.74 -9.19 3.93
#